data_AF-A0A1Y4QMW5-F1
#
_entry.id   AF-A0A1Y4QMW5-F1
#
_cell.length_a   1.000
_cell.length_b   1.000
_cell.length_c   1.000
_cell.angle_alpha   90.00
_cell.angle_beta   90.00
_cell.angle_gamma   90.00
#
_symmetry.space_group_name_H-M   'P 1'
#
loop_
_entity.id
_entity.type
_entity.pdbx_description
1 polymer ?
#
loop_
_entity_poly.entity_id
_entity_poly.type
_entity_poly.pdbx_seq_one_letter_code
_entity_poly.pdbx_strand_id
1 'polypeptide(L)' 'MNTRFTIEEENIVAIYAEDSRETTISNILAAMPYMDFGLRQLAAAAVNKLQAMTDSEFSEREFILTDEE' A
#
# COMPACT_ATOMS: atom_id res chain seq x y z
N MET A 1 -6.74 -15.24 -4.04
CA MET A 1 -5.47 -15.40 -3.29
C MET A 1 -5.61 -14.55 -2.04
N ASN A 2 -5.36 -15.08 -0.83
CA ASN A 2 -5.36 -14.27 0.39
C ASN A 2 -4.10 -13.41 0.38
N THR A 3 -4.20 -12.23 -0.21
CA THR A 3 -3.10 -11.29 -0.33
C THR A 3 -2.88 -10.62 1.01
N ARG A 4 -2.07 -11.25 1.87
CA ARG A 4 -1.74 -10.70 3.20
C ARG A 4 -0.64 -9.66 3.04
N PHE A 5 -0.89 -8.46 3.57
CA PHE A 5 0.12 -7.42 3.67
C PHE A 5 1.01 -7.69 4.90
N THR A 6 2.29 -7.34 4.80
CA THR A 6 3.15 -7.18 5.97
C THR A 6 2.88 -5.82 6.61
N ILE A 7 3.33 -5.62 7.84
CA ILE A 7 3.08 -4.37 8.54
C ILE A 7 3.82 -3.20 7.85
N GLU A 8 5.02 -3.43 7.30
CA GLU A 8 5.71 -2.38 6.55
C GLU A 8 4.95 -1.99 5.27
N GLU A 9 4.32 -2.96 4.60
CA GLU A 9 3.49 -2.69 3.43
C GLU A 9 2.20 -1.96 3.81
N GLU A 10 1.51 -2.37 4.88
CA GLU A 10 0.32 -1.66 5.37
C GLU A 10 0.67 -0.22 5.78
N ASN A 11 1.83 0.00 6.39
CA ASN A 11 2.32 1.33 6.74
C ASN A 11 2.53 2.20 5.50
N ILE A 12 3.14 1.67 4.43
CA ILE A 12 3.29 2.41 3.18
C ILE A 12 1.91 2.74 2.59
N VAL A 13 0.99 1.77 2.55
CA VAL A 13 -0.35 2.03 2.02
C VAL A 13 -1.07 3.08 2.87
N ALA A 14 -1.01 3.00 4.19
CA ALA A 14 -1.64 3.93 5.12
C ALA A 14 -1.13 5.37 4.96
N ILE A 15 0.18 5.56 4.66
CA ILE A 15 0.76 6.90 4.42
C ILE A 15 0.16 7.56 3.17
N TYR A 16 -0.14 6.77 2.13
CA TYR A 16 -0.62 7.26 0.84
C TYR A 16 -2.10 6.94 0.57
N ALA A 17 -2.81 6.42 1.57
CA ALA A 17 -4.20 5.99 1.46
C ALA A 17 -5.10 7.20 1.22
N GLU A 18 -5.95 7.07 0.21
CA GLU A 18 -6.92 8.08 -0.21
C GLU A 18 -8.30 7.46 -0.39
N ASP A 19 -9.27 8.26 -0.83
CA ASP A 19 -10.67 7.86 -1.07
C ASP A 19 -10.82 6.64 -2.01
N SER A 20 -9.81 6.34 -2.84
CA SER A 20 -9.84 5.18 -3.73
C SER A 20 -8.52 4.42 -3.79
N ARG A 21 -8.65 3.12 -4.07
CA ARG A 21 -7.53 2.21 -4.32
C ARG A 21 -6.64 2.69 -5.47
N GLU A 22 -7.24 3.16 -6.55
CA GLU A 22 -6.50 3.67 -7.71
C GLU A 22 -5.71 4.95 -7.36
N THR A 23 -6.31 5.89 -6.63
CA THR A 23 -5.64 7.09 -6.15
C THR A 23 -4.47 6.72 -5.24
N THR A 24 -4.69 5.79 -4.31
CA THR A 24 -3.66 5.28 -3.40
C THR A 24 -2.49 4.66 -4.16
N ILE A 25 -2.75 3.81 -5.16
CA ILE A 25 -1.71 3.24 -6.03
C ILE A 25 -0.95 4.35 -6.76
N SER A 26 -1.65 5.32 -7.33
CA SER A 26 -1.04 6.43 -8.07
C SER A 26 -0.10 7.25 -7.18
N ASN A 27 -0.52 7.54 -5.95
CA ASN A 27 0.29 8.26 -4.96
C ASN A 27 1.56 7.49 -4.59
N ILE A 28 1.44 6.18 -4.34
CA ILE A 28 2.61 5.33 -4.02
C ILE A 28 3.60 5.32 -5.20
N LEU A 29 3.11 5.15 -6.43
CA LEU A 29 3.93 5.16 -7.64
C LEU A 29 4.59 6.53 -7.89
N ALA A 30 3.90 7.63 -7.57
CA ALA A 30 4.45 8.98 -7.67
C ALA A 30 5.55 9.23 -6.63
N ALA A 31 5.46 8.60 -5.45
CA ALA A 31 6.44 8.70 -4.39
C ALA A 31 7.64 7.74 -4.55
N MET A 32 7.49 6.63 -5.28
CA MET A 32 8.56 5.64 -5.53
C MET A 32 9.91 6.24 -5.96
N PRO A 33 9.99 7.24 -6.86
CA PRO A 33 11.27 7.83 -7.27
C PRO A 33 12.03 8.51 -6.13
N TYR A 34 11.35 8.86 -5.03
CA TYR A 34 11.90 9.53 -3.86
C TYR A 34 12.18 8.57 -2.69
N MET A 35 11.65 7.35 -2.75
CA MET A 35 11.88 6.32 -1.74
C MET A 35 13.28 5.70 -1.85
N ASP A 36 13.81 5.20 -0.74
CA ASP A 36 15.01 4.37 -0.73
C ASP A 36 14.79 3.04 -1.45
N PHE A 37 15.86 2.39 -1.90
CA PHE A 37 15.80 1.14 -2.65
C PHE A 37 15.03 0.02 -1.92
N GLY A 38 15.16 -0.07 -0.59
CA GLY A 38 14.38 -1.01 0.22
C GLY A 38 12.89 -0.66 0.26
N LEU A 39 12.56 0.60 0.50
CA LEU A 39 11.18 1.11 0.52
C LEU A 39 10.49 0.98 -0.83
N ARG A 40 11.21 1.14 -1.95
CA ARG A 40 10.67 0.92 -3.30
C ARG A 40 10.20 -0.51 -3.51
N GLN A 41 10.93 -1.50 -2.99
CA GLN A 41 10.54 -2.91 -3.12
C GLN A 41 9.27 -3.19 -2.32
N LEU A 42 9.17 -2.66 -1.10
CA LEU A 42 7.97 -2.76 -0.27
C LEU A 42 6.78 -2.06 -0.95
N ALA A 43 6.98 -0.84 -1.45
CA ALA A 43 5.96 -0.09 -2.18
C ALA A 43 5.51 -0.84 -3.46
N ALA A 44 6.42 -1.47 -4.19
CA ALA A 44 6.08 -2.25 -5.38
C ALA A 44 5.30 -3.51 -5.04
N ALA A 45 5.66 -4.19 -3.95
CA ALA A 45 4.91 -5.33 -3.44
C ALA A 45 3.50 -4.88 -3.01
N ALA A 46 3.38 -3.81 -2.22
CA ALA A 46 2.11 -3.24 -1.80
C ALA A 46 1.22 -2.86 -3.00
N VAL A 47 1.77 -2.17 -4.01
CA VAL A 47 1.03 -1.80 -5.23
C VAL A 47 0.54 -3.04 -5.99
N ASN A 48 1.37 -4.08 -6.15
CA ASN A 48 0.92 -5.32 -6.80
C ASN A 48 -0.24 -5.97 -6.04
N LYS A 49 -0.20 -5.94 -4.70
CA LYS A 49 -1.27 -6.47 -3.86
C LYS A 49 -2.55 -5.64 -3.96
N LEU A 50 -2.42 -4.31 -3.98
CA LEU A 50 -3.53 -3.38 -4.22
C LEU A 50 -4.12 -3.55 -5.64
N GLN A 51 -3.31 -3.86 -6.65
CA GLN A 51 -3.81 -4.13 -8.00
C GLN A 51 -4.54 -5.47 -8.10
N ALA A 52 -4.17 -6.44 -7.26
CA ALA A 52 -4.78 -7.77 -7.23
C ALA A 52 -6.08 -7.84 -6.40
N MET A 53 -6.39 -6.82 -5.60
CA MET A 53 -7.64 -6.73 -4.82
C MET A 53 -8.68 -5.84 -5.51
N THR A 54 -9.93 -6.02 -5.13
CA THR A 54 -11.06 -5.20 -5.59
C THR A 54 -11.20 -3.90 -4.79
N ASP A 55 -11.92 -2.92 -5.34
CA ASP A 55 -12.21 -1.67 -4.62
C ASP A 55 -13.05 -1.90 -3.36
N SER A 56 -13.94 -2.91 -3.37
CA SER A 56 -14.68 -3.35 -2.18
C SER A 56 -13.74 -3.84 -1.08
N GLU A 57 -12.82 -4.75 -1.40
CA GLU A 57 -11.85 -5.26 -0.43
C GLU A 57 -10.95 -4.15 0.12
N PHE A 58 -10.58 -3.17 -0.72
CA PHE A 58 -9.81 -2.01 -0.28
C PHE A 58 -10.61 -1.13 0.68
N SER A 59 -11.87 -0.84 0.38
CA SER A 59 -12.73 -0.02 1.25
C SER A 59 -13.12 -0.72 2.55
N GLU A 60 -13.20 -2.06 2.55
CA GLU A 60 -13.44 -2.87 3.75
C GLU A 60 -12.18 -3.02 4.61
N ARG A 61 -10.99 -2.76 4.05
CA ARG A 61 -9.72 -2.92 4.73
C ARG A 61 -9.20 -1.58 5.21
N GLU A 62 -9.08 -1.44 6.53
CA GLU A 62 -8.47 -0.26 7.13
C GLU A 62 -6.94 -0.44 7.17
N PHE A 63 -6.21 0.45 6.48
CA PHE A 63 -4.75 0.50 6.55
C PHE A 63 -4.35 1.43 7.68
N ILE A 64 -3.83 0.86 8.76
CA ILE A 64 -3.45 1.60 9.96
C ILE A 64 -1.94 1.69 10.02
N LEU A 65 -1.41 2.91 10.20
CA LEU A 65 -0.01 3.12 10.55
C LEU A 65 0.26 2.48 11.91
N THR A 66 0.97 1.36 11.87
CA THR A 66 1.32 0.58 13.05
C THR A 66 2.85 0.57 13.16
N ASP A 67 3.39 1.24 14.18
CA ASP A 67 4.76 0.97 14.62
C ASP A 67 4.71 -0.40 15.32
N GLU A 68 5.26 -1.45 14.70
CA GLU A 68 5.62 -2.64 15.47
C GLU A 68 6.70 -2.22 16.47
N GLU A 69 6.36 -2.14 17.76
CA GLU A 69 7.36 -2.21 18.84
C GLU A 69 8.07 -3.57 18.87
#